data_AF-A0A3D4S3E3-F1
#
_entry.id   AF-A0A3D4S3E3-F1
#
_cell.length_a   1.000
_cell.length_b   1.000
_cell.length_c   1.000
_cell.angle_alpha   90.00
_cell.angle_beta   90.00
_cell.angle_gamma   90.00
#
_symmetry.space_group_name_H-M   'P 1'
#
loop_
_entity.id
_entity.type
_entity.pdbx_description
1 polymer ?
#
loop_
_entity_poly.entity_id
_entity_poly.type
_entity_poly.pdbx_seq_one_letter_code
_entity_poly.pdbx_strand_id
1 'polypeptide(L)'
;MTIVSNSTTDHAIIKEFCAENFTLVPYAIKAGAKRIELCDNLSQGGTTPSKGVIQKTLQFSRDNNVKVMVMIRPRGGDFTYNLDDAEIMLNDITTCQELGVDGVVFGATRQGFIDAGLMEQLIQKSNGMEVVYHMAFDQIEPSKQFLAVDWLAEQGVTRILTHGGPTKEPIEDHIAHLKRLISYAANRLTIMPGGGLSYKTLPNLLSQLPVQEVHGTKIIDLKLDNSF
;
A
#
# COMPACT_ATOMS: atom_id res chain seq x y z
N MET A 1 -46.90 4.71 2.84
CA MET A 1 -45.78 3.92 2.30
C MET A 1 -44.62 4.90 2.14
N THR A 2 -43.82 5.05 3.20
CA THR A 2 -42.75 6.06 3.26
C THR A 2 -41.53 5.47 2.59
N ILE A 3 -41.13 6.06 1.46
CA ILE A 3 -39.88 5.71 0.78
C ILE A 3 -38.76 6.20 1.68
N VAL A 4 -38.10 5.27 2.36
CA VAL A 4 -36.86 5.56 3.08
C VAL A 4 -35.81 5.81 2.01
N SER A 5 -35.42 7.07 1.83
CA SER A 5 -34.26 7.45 1.03
C SER A 5 -33.03 6.85 1.71
N ASN A 6 -32.42 5.84 1.08
CA ASN A 6 -31.07 5.43 1.44
C ASN A 6 -30.13 6.60 1.14
N SER A 7 -29.84 7.41 2.16
CA SER A 7 -28.69 8.29 2.15
C SER A 7 -27.44 7.41 2.18
N THR A 8 -26.93 7.03 1.00
CA THR A 8 -25.56 6.57 0.87
C THR A 8 -24.69 7.73 1.31
N THR A 9 -24.22 7.70 2.55
CA THR A 9 -23.07 8.49 2.96
C THR A 9 -21.94 8.12 2.01
N ASP A 10 -21.64 9.04 1.10
CA ASP A 10 -20.54 8.95 0.13
C ASP A 10 -19.24 8.92 0.95
N HIS A 11 -18.84 7.74 1.41
CA HIS A 11 -17.53 7.56 2.04
C HIS A 11 -16.51 7.71 0.93
N ALA A 12 -15.93 8.91 0.83
CA ALA A 12 -14.95 9.24 -0.18
C ALA A 12 -13.81 8.21 -0.15
N ILE A 13 -13.66 7.46 -1.24
CA ILE A 13 -12.59 6.47 -1.43
C ILE A 13 -11.23 7.12 -1.15
N ILE A 14 -10.41 6.49 -0.31
CA ILE A 14 -9.03 6.91 -0.10
C ILE A 14 -8.21 6.50 -1.30
N LYS A 15 -7.65 7.51 -1.99
CA LYS A 15 -6.67 7.33 -3.06
C LYS A 15 -5.28 7.52 -2.48
N GLU A 16 -4.54 6.43 -2.40
CA GLU A 16 -3.12 6.42 -2.02
C GLU A 16 -2.25 6.58 -3.26
N PHE A 17 -1.57 7.72 -3.36
CA PHE A 17 -0.66 7.98 -4.46
C PHE A 17 0.71 7.38 -4.16
N CYS A 18 1.17 6.48 -5.02
CA CYS A 18 2.52 5.91 -4.97
C CYS A 18 3.50 6.92 -5.60
N ALA A 19 4.34 7.54 -4.78
CA ALA A 19 5.28 8.57 -5.19
C ALA A 19 6.70 8.00 -5.27
N GLU A 20 7.43 8.36 -6.33
CA GLU A 20 8.89 8.27 -6.34
C GLU A 20 9.48 9.61 -5.90
N ASN A 21 10.21 9.59 -4.78
CA ASN A 21 10.76 10.79 -4.17
C ASN A 21 9.68 11.87 -3.90
N PHE A 22 10.11 13.12 -3.66
CA PHE A 22 9.21 14.20 -3.28
C PHE A 22 8.52 14.91 -4.47
N THR A 23 9.08 14.80 -5.68
CA THR A 23 8.75 15.68 -6.82
C THR A 23 7.26 15.81 -7.11
N LEU A 24 6.52 14.70 -7.09
CA LEU A 24 5.09 14.67 -7.42
C LEU A 24 4.16 14.76 -6.20
N VAL A 25 4.69 14.70 -4.98
CA VAL A 25 3.88 14.70 -3.74
C VAL A 25 2.99 15.96 -3.63
N PRO A 26 3.50 17.20 -3.82
CA PRO A 26 2.65 18.39 -3.74
C PRO A 26 1.50 18.39 -4.76
N TYR A 27 1.76 17.91 -5.97
CA TYR A 27 0.75 17.83 -7.04
C TYR A 27 -0.32 16.79 -6.72
N ALA A 28 0.08 15.62 -6.23
CA ALA A 28 -0.84 14.56 -5.83
C ALA A 28 -1.77 15.02 -4.70
N ILE A 29 -1.22 15.66 -3.67
CA ILE A 29 -2.00 16.19 -2.54
C ILE A 29 -2.97 17.27 -3.01
N LYS A 30 -2.50 18.24 -3.81
CA LYS A 30 -3.35 19.29 -4.41
C LYS A 30 -4.47 18.70 -5.27
N ALA A 31 -4.20 17.61 -5.98
CA ALA A 31 -5.17 16.90 -6.81
C ALA A 31 -6.10 15.95 -6.03
N GLY A 32 -5.95 15.87 -4.70
CA GLY A 32 -6.88 15.18 -3.82
C GLY A 32 -6.38 13.85 -3.24
N ALA A 33 -5.08 13.56 -3.30
CA ALA A 33 -4.50 12.42 -2.58
C ALA A 33 -4.79 12.55 -1.10
N LYS A 34 -5.26 11.47 -0.48
CA LYS A 34 -5.51 11.40 0.96
C LYS A 34 -4.45 10.63 1.71
N ARG A 35 -3.56 9.95 0.98
CA ARG A 35 -2.38 9.28 1.51
C ARG A 35 -1.30 9.20 0.44
N ILE A 36 -0.05 9.20 0.88
CA ILE A 36 1.12 8.98 0.05
C ILE A 36 1.77 7.67 0.47
N GLU A 37 2.00 6.76 -0.47
CA GLU A 37 3.05 5.76 -0.31
C GLU A 37 4.33 6.36 -0.89
N LEU A 38 5.34 6.56 -0.04
CA LEU A 38 6.61 7.16 -0.42
C LEU A 38 7.64 6.07 -0.68
N CYS A 39 8.11 6.03 -1.93
CA CYS A 39 9.10 5.10 -2.44
C CYS A 39 10.26 5.86 -3.07
N ASP A 40 11.36 5.15 -3.30
CA ASP A 40 12.31 5.45 -4.36
C ASP A 40 12.32 4.30 -5.38
N ASN A 41 13.00 4.45 -6.51
CA ASN A 41 13.23 3.40 -7.50
C ASN A 41 11.97 2.58 -7.88
N LEU A 42 10.89 3.26 -8.27
CA LEU A 42 9.66 2.63 -8.76
C LEU A 42 9.88 1.78 -10.01
N SER A 43 10.97 2.03 -10.75
CA SER A 43 11.40 1.16 -11.86
C SER A 43 11.64 -0.29 -11.43
N GLN A 44 11.94 -0.52 -10.15
CA GLN A 44 12.12 -1.84 -9.53
C GLN A 44 10.95 -2.23 -8.61
N GLY A 45 9.81 -1.56 -8.73
CA GLY A 45 8.62 -1.78 -7.89
C GLY A 45 8.65 -1.06 -6.55
N GLY A 46 9.57 -0.11 -6.35
CA GLY A 46 9.71 0.67 -5.13
C GLY A 46 10.73 0.10 -4.16
N THR A 47 11.60 0.94 -3.64
CA THR A 47 12.57 0.67 -2.56
C THR A 47 12.48 1.73 -1.47
N THR A 48 13.14 1.49 -0.33
CA THR A 48 13.21 2.48 0.76
C THR A 48 13.77 3.81 0.24
N PRO A 49 13.06 4.95 0.43
CA PRO A 49 13.54 6.26 0.06
C PRO A 49 14.61 6.78 1.05
N SER A 50 15.44 7.72 0.61
CA SER A 50 16.43 8.34 1.50
C SER A 50 15.79 9.09 2.69
N LYS A 51 16.51 9.16 3.81
CA LYS A 51 16.08 9.89 5.03
C LYS A 51 15.63 11.33 4.74
N GLY A 52 16.38 12.05 3.90
CA GLY A 52 16.05 13.44 3.55
C GLY A 52 14.73 13.58 2.79
N VAL A 53 14.42 12.62 1.91
CA VAL A 53 13.16 12.57 1.17
C VAL A 53 11.99 12.27 2.11
N ILE A 54 12.16 11.33 3.06
CA ILE A 54 11.17 11.05 4.10
C ILE A 54 10.87 12.31 4.91
N GLN A 55 11.90 12.97 5.44
CA GLN A 55 11.77 14.20 6.22
C GLN A 55 11.01 15.30 5.47
N LYS A 56 11.39 15.55 4.21
CA LYS A 56 10.76 16.59 3.39
C LYS A 56 9.29 16.28 3.12
N THR A 57 8.98 15.02 2.82
CA THR A 57 7.62 14.54 2.53
C THR A 57 6.74 14.64 3.76
N LEU A 58 7.22 14.22 4.94
CA LEU A 58 6.48 14.32 6.20
C LEU A 58 6.16 15.77 6.55
N GLN A 59 7.15 16.66 6.44
CA GLN A 59 6.94 18.09 6.71
C GLN A 59 5.79 18.63 5.85
N PHE A 60 5.87 18.45 4.53
CA PHE A 60 4.86 18.95 3.62
C PHE A 60 3.48 18.30 3.83
N SER A 61 3.44 16.98 4.05
CA SER A 61 2.17 16.24 4.14
C SER A 61 1.42 16.53 5.43
N ARG A 62 2.13 16.76 6.56
CA ARG A 62 1.52 17.20 7.83
C ARG A 62 0.84 18.55 7.71
N ASP A 63 1.45 19.52 7.03
CA ASP A 63 0.87 20.84 6.76
C ASP A 63 -0.43 20.75 5.92
N ASN A 64 -0.62 19.63 5.22
CA ASN A 64 -1.79 19.36 4.38
C ASN A 64 -2.71 18.26 4.94
N ASN A 65 -2.47 17.79 6.17
CA ASN A 65 -3.23 16.73 6.83
C ASN A 65 -3.36 15.44 5.98
N VAL A 66 -2.25 15.03 5.35
CA VAL A 66 -2.13 13.80 4.55
C VAL A 66 -1.14 12.86 5.21
N LYS A 67 -1.53 11.59 5.36
CA LYS A 67 -0.67 10.54 5.93
C LYS A 67 0.40 10.08 4.92
N VAL A 68 1.55 9.67 5.45
CA VAL A 68 2.67 9.12 4.68
C VAL A 68 3.00 7.71 5.14
N MET A 69 2.94 6.77 4.19
CA MET A 69 3.35 5.38 4.34
C MET A 69 4.72 5.23 3.67
N VAL A 70 5.76 4.84 4.39
CA VAL A 70 7.12 4.72 3.83
C VAL A 70 7.39 3.27 3.42
N MET A 71 7.83 3.07 2.18
CA MET A 71 8.33 1.77 1.73
C MET A 71 9.57 1.36 2.53
N ILE A 72 9.59 0.13 3.02
CA ILE A 72 10.74 -0.51 3.65
C ILE A 72 11.09 -1.74 2.80
N ARG A 73 12.00 -1.54 1.87
CA ARG A 73 12.42 -2.57 0.93
C ARG A 73 13.85 -2.28 0.46
N PRO A 74 14.85 -3.10 0.84
CA PRO A 74 16.26 -2.75 0.67
C PRO A 74 16.72 -2.85 -0.79
N ARG A 75 15.99 -3.57 -1.64
CA ARG A 75 16.31 -3.82 -3.05
C ARG A 75 15.07 -4.20 -3.87
N GLY A 76 15.23 -4.15 -5.19
CA GLY A 76 14.29 -4.75 -6.14
C GLY A 76 14.36 -6.29 -6.16
N GLY A 77 13.63 -6.90 -7.10
CA GLY A 77 13.61 -8.34 -7.30
C GLY A 77 12.60 -9.06 -6.40
N ASP A 78 13.03 -10.18 -5.81
CA ASP A 78 12.19 -11.00 -4.93
C ASP A 78 11.94 -10.37 -3.55
N PHE A 79 11.14 -11.06 -2.73
CA PHE A 79 10.86 -10.72 -1.34
C PHE A 79 11.39 -11.79 -0.35
N THR A 80 12.39 -12.60 -0.77
CA THR A 80 13.09 -13.53 0.11
C THR A 80 14.38 -12.88 0.57
N TYR A 81 14.39 -12.40 1.80
CA TYR A 81 15.50 -11.64 2.35
C TYR A 81 16.50 -12.53 3.08
N ASN A 82 17.78 -12.16 3.02
CA ASN A 82 18.82 -12.73 3.87
C ASN A 82 18.92 -11.94 5.19
N LEU A 83 19.90 -12.26 6.04
CA LEU A 83 20.07 -11.59 7.33
C LEU A 83 20.49 -10.12 7.18
N ASP A 84 21.36 -9.81 6.23
CA ASP A 84 21.82 -8.43 5.98
C ASP A 84 20.67 -7.55 5.47
N ASP A 85 19.86 -8.07 4.54
CA ASP A 85 18.64 -7.43 4.05
C ASP A 85 17.69 -7.12 5.23
N ALA A 86 17.49 -8.10 6.14
CA ALA A 86 16.64 -7.94 7.31
C ALA A 86 17.17 -6.87 8.28
N GLU A 87 18.48 -6.83 8.54
CA GLU A 87 19.10 -5.80 9.37
C GLU A 87 18.92 -4.40 8.78
N ILE A 88 19.09 -4.25 7.46
CA ILE A 88 18.84 -2.99 6.74
C ILE A 88 17.38 -2.55 6.95
N MET A 89 16.42 -3.44 6.74
CA MET A 89 14.99 -3.13 6.92
C MET A 89 14.66 -2.69 8.35
N LEU A 90 15.22 -3.35 9.36
CA LEU A 90 15.02 -3.00 10.77
C LEU A 90 15.61 -1.62 11.11
N ASN A 91 16.75 -1.27 10.52
CA ASN A 91 17.38 0.05 10.67
C ASN A 91 16.56 1.15 9.96
N ASP A 92 16.02 0.87 8.79
CA ASP A 92 15.12 1.78 8.07
C ASP A 92 13.83 2.04 8.85
N ILE A 93 13.25 1.00 9.47
CA ILE A 93 12.09 1.15 10.37
C ILE A 93 12.44 2.02 11.58
N THR A 94 13.61 1.81 12.19
CA THR A 94 14.09 2.68 13.30
C THR A 94 14.13 4.14 12.87
N THR A 95 14.67 4.40 11.68
CA THR A 95 14.72 5.76 11.11
C THR A 95 13.31 6.32 10.92
N CYS A 96 12.35 5.53 10.44
CA CYS A 96 10.96 5.95 10.29
C CYS A 96 10.30 6.30 11.63
N GLN A 97 10.56 5.53 12.68
CA GLN A 97 10.07 5.81 14.03
C GLN A 97 10.63 7.14 14.57
N GLU A 98 11.94 7.36 14.44
CA GLU A 98 12.60 8.59 14.88
C GLU A 98 12.04 9.85 14.19
N LEU A 99 11.60 9.71 12.93
CA LEU A 99 11.00 10.79 12.15
C LEU A 99 9.49 10.98 12.42
N GLY A 100 8.86 10.02 13.11
CA GLY A 100 7.41 9.99 13.35
C GLY A 100 6.60 9.75 12.08
N VAL A 101 7.03 8.80 11.24
CA VAL A 101 6.28 8.36 10.06
C VAL A 101 4.92 7.78 10.50
N ASP A 102 3.85 8.00 9.70
CA ASP A 102 2.51 7.50 10.04
C ASP A 102 2.40 5.98 9.89
N GLY A 103 3.07 5.41 8.89
CA GLY A 103 3.08 3.98 8.64
C GLY A 103 4.20 3.51 7.72
N VAL A 104 4.42 2.20 7.72
CA VAL A 104 5.47 1.52 6.97
C VAL A 104 4.89 0.40 6.11
N VAL A 105 5.50 0.19 4.95
CA VAL A 105 5.04 -0.74 3.92
C VAL A 105 6.15 -1.75 3.64
N PHE A 106 5.90 -3.03 3.87
CA PHE A 106 6.86 -4.10 3.59
C PHE A 106 6.17 -5.45 3.45
N GLY A 107 6.89 -6.45 2.98
CA GLY A 107 6.42 -7.83 3.00
C GLY A 107 7.56 -8.78 2.69
N ALA A 108 7.66 -9.85 3.47
CA ALA A 108 8.64 -10.89 3.25
C ALA A 108 7.93 -12.21 2.95
N THR A 109 8.43 -12.93 1.95
CA THR A 109 7.94 -14.26 1.58
C THR A 109 9.09 -15.25 1.53
N ARG A 110 8.81 -16.49 1.88
CA ARG A 110 9.75 -17.60 1.73
C ARG A 110 9.01 -18.83 1.24
N GLN A 111 9.49 -19.43 0.15
CA GLN A 111 8.93 -20.66 -0.43
C GLN A 111 7.42 -20.58 -0.70
N GLY A 112 6.93 -19.43 -1.18
CA GLY A 112 5.52 -19.20 -1.50
C GLY A 112 4.59 -19.05 -0.28
N PHE A 113 5.16 -18.78 0.91
CA PHE A 113 4.46 -18.38 2.13
C PHE A 113 4.94 -17.01 2.60
N ILE A 114 4.22 -16.42 3.56
CA ILE A 114 4.77 -15.33 4.39
C ILE A 114 6.01 -15.85 5.13
N ASP A 115 7.10 -15.07 5.12
CA ASP A 115 8.23 -15.30 6.01
C ASP A 115 7.88 -14.77 7.41
N ALA A 116 7.17 -15.60 8.19
CA ALA A 116 6.61 -15.19 9.49
C ALA A 116 7.69 -14.69 10.47
N GLY A 117 8.85 -15.35 10.51
CA GLY A 117 9.93 -14.99 11.43
C GLY A 117 10.53 -13.62 11.16
N LEU A 118 10.69 -13.23 9.89
CA LEU A 118 11.10 -11.86 9.56
C LEU A 118 9.95 -10.87 9.76
N MET A 119 8.74 -11.22 9.33
CA MET A 119 7.58 -10.33 9.46
C MET A 119 7.27 -9.97 10.92
N GLU A 120 7.35 -10.91 11.86
CA GLU A 120 7.17 -10.64 13.30
C GLU A 120 8.17 -9.60 13.82
N GLN A 121 9.45 -9.71 13.42
CA GLN A 121 10.48 -8.75 13.81
C GLN A 121 10.20 -7.36 13.24
N LEU A 122 9.83 -7.26 11.96
CA LEU A 122 9.52 -5.99 11.31
C LEU A 122 8.27 -5.33 11.91
N ILE A 123 7.21 -6.11 12.18
CA ILE A 123 5.97 -5.65 12.80
C ILE A 123 6.25 -5.14 14.22
N GLN A 124 6.96 -5.93 15.04
CA GLN A 124 7.33 -5.53 16.40
C GLN A 124 8.16 -4.24 16.37
N LYS A 125 9.12 -4.15 15.45
CA LYS A 125 9.95 -2.95 15.28
C LYS A 125 9.14 -1.73 14.85
N SER A 126 8.04 -1.92 14.13
CA SER A 126 7.18 -0.83 13.62
C SER A 126 6.29 -0.18 14.69
N ASN A 127 6.30 -0.68 15.94
CA ASN A 127 5.45 -0.25 17.05
C ASN A 127 5.05 1.23 17.02
N GLY A 128 3.75 1.50 17.02
CA GLY A 128 3.15 2.84 16.96
C GLY A 128 2.86 3.36 15.55
N MET A 129 3.41 2.72 14.50
CA MET A 129 3.14 3.03 13.10
C MET A 129 2.13 2.04 12.51
N GLU A 130 1.33 2.49 11.52
CA GLU A 130 0.51 1.57 10.73
C GLU A 130 1.39 0.65 9.88
N VAL A 131 1.07 -0.65 9.79
CA VAL A 131 1.79 -1.60 8.93
C VAL A 131 0.91 -2.00 7.74
N VAL A 132 1.50 -1.99 6.54
CA VAL A 132 0.87 -2.46 5.29
C VAL A 132 1.72 -3.57 4.68
N TYR A 133 1.09 -4.70 4.39
CA TYR A 133 1.73 -5.78 3.63
C TYR A 133 1.61 -5.52 2.13
N HIS A 134 2.73 -5.31 1.47
CA HIS A 134 2.74 -4.91 0.05
C HIS A 134 2.53 -6.08 -0.93
N MET A 135 2.75 -5.82 -2.22
CA MET A 135 2.55 -6.76 -3.34
C MET A 135 3.36 -8.08 -3.29
N ALA A 136 4.22 -8.28 -2.28
CA ALA A 136 4.67 -9.63 -1.90
C ALA A 136 3.50 -10.60 -1.67
N PHE A 137 2.31 -10.10 -1.33
CA PHE A 137 1.10 -10.91 -1.21
C PHE A 137 0.77 -11.67 -2.51
N ASP A 138 1.03 -11.04 -3.66
CA ASP A 138 0.76 -11.63 -4.97
C ASP A 138 1.79 -12.72 -5.35
N GLN A 139 2.88 -12.88 -4.57
CA GLN A 139 3.85 -13.97 -4.71
C GLN A 139 3.58 -15.17 -3.78
N ILE A 140 2.61 -15.04 -2.86
CA ILE A 140 2.15 -16.16 -2.03
C ILE A 140 1.36 -17.11 -2.92
N GLU A 141 1.54 -18.43 -2.73
CA GLU A 141 0.76 -19.42 -3.47
C GLU A 141 -0.75 -19.15 -3.32
N PRO A 142 -1.54 -19.17 -4.40
CA PRO A 142 -2.97 -18.81 -4.35
C PRO A 142 -3.78 -19.61 -3.33
N SER A 143 -3.41 -20.87 -3.08
CA SER A 143 -4.05 -21.73 -2.09
C SER A 143 -3.80 -21.31 -0.63
N LYS A 144 -2.82 -20.43 -0.39
CA LYS A 144 -2.36 -20.00 0.94
C LYS A 144 -2.67 -18.53 1.23
N GLN A 145 -3.12 -17.78 0.24
CA GLN A 145 -3.42 -16.35 0.41
C GLN A 145 -4.49 -16.07 1.47
N PHE A 146 -5.50 -16.94 1.62
CA PHE A 146 -6.49 -16.78 2.69
C PHE A 146 -5.88 -16.99 4.09
N LEU A 147 -4.99 -17.98 4.25
CA LEU A 147 -4.23 -18.16 5.50
C LEU A 147 -3.30 -16.97 5.78
N ALA A 148 -2.71 -16.39 4.73
CA ALA A 148 -1.93 -15.16 4.85
C ALA A 148 -2.77 -13.97 5.34
N VAL A 149 -4.01 -13.82 4.85
CA VAL A 149 -4.94 -12.80 5.36
C VAL A 149 -5.21 -12.98 6.85
N ASP A 150 -5.45 -14.22 7.31
CA ASP A 150 -5.71 -14.51 8.73
C ASP A 150 -4.50 -14.14 9.59
N TRP A 151 -3.31 -14.62 9.21
CA TRP A 151 -2.09 -14.35 9.94
C TRP A 151 -1.77 -12.84 10.01
N LEU A 152 -1.87 -12.12 8.88
CA LEU A 152 -1.61 -10.69 8.84
C LEU A 152 -2.60 -9.90 9.71
N ALA A 153 -3.88 -10.29 9.72
CA ALA A 153 -4.88 -9.66 10.58
C ALA A 153 -4.59 -9.90 12.07
N GLU A 154 -4.21 -11.13 12.44
CA GLU A 154 -3.83 -11.47 13.82
C GLU A 154 -2.60 -10.71 14.31
N GLN A 155 -1.64 -10.42 13.42
CA GLN A 155 -0.46 -9.61 13.73
C GLN A 155 -0.73 -8.09 13.73
N GLY A 156 -1.97 -7.65 13.51
CA GLY A 156 -2.35 -6.24 13.52
C GLY A 156 -1.93 -5.46 12.26
N VAL A 157 -1.65 -6.16 11.15
CA VAL A 157 -1.42 -5.48 9.86
C VAL A 157 -2.71 -4.81 9.42
N THR A 158 -2.62 -3.52 9.11
CA THR A 158 -3.80 -2.69 8.82
C THR A 158 -4.34 -2.91 7.41
N ARG A 159 -3.46 -3.17 6.44
CA ARG A 159 -3.83 -3.32 5.03
C ARG A 159 -2.95 -4.33 4.29
N ILE A 160 -3.53 -4.93 3.26
CA ILE A 160 -2.82 -5.70 2.24
C ILE A 160 -2.98 -4.96 0.91
N LEU A 161 -1.86 -4.54 0.32
CA LEU A 161 -1.81 -4.06 -1.05
C LEU A 161 -1.61 -5.27 -1.99
N THR A 162 -2.54 -5.46 -2.91
CA THR A 162 -2.55 -6.63 -3.81
C THR A 162 -3.11 -6.26 -5.19
N HIS A 163 -2.55 -6.88 -6.22
CA HIS A 163 -3.13 -6.90 -7.56
C HIS A 163 -4.26 -7.92 -7.69
N GLY A 164 -4.27 -8.94 -6.82
CA GLY A 164 -5.22 -10.05 -6.84
C GLY A 164 -4.79 -11.20 -7.77
N GLY A 165 -3.57 -11.12 -8.31
CA GLY A 165 -3.02 -12.06 -9.29
C GLY A 165 -1.67 -11.58 -9.86
N PRO A 166 -1.15 -12.23 -10.92
CA PRO A 166 0.09 -11.83 -11.56
C PRO A 166 0.02 -10.42 -12.16
N THR A 167 0.94 -9.53 -11.77
CA THR A 167 0.96 -8.12 -12.20
C THR A 167 1.19 -7.86 -13.69
N LYS A 168 1.46 -8.91 -14.48
CA LYS A 168 1.56 -8.82 -15.95
C LYS A 168 0.19 -8.83 -16.62
N GLU A 169 -0.85 -9.26 -15.91
CA GLU A 169 -2.23 -9.27 -16.35
C GLU A 169 -2.92 -7.96 -15.95
N PRO A 170 -3.99 -7.55 -16.63
CA PRO A 170 -4.84 -6.45 -16.18
C PRO A 170 -5.49 -6.77 -14.83
N ILE A 171 -5.55 -5.79 -13.92
CA ILE A 171 -6.19 -5.98 -12.60
C ILE A 171 -7.68 -6.34 -12.72
N GLU A 172 -8.31 -5.91 -13.82
CA GLU A 172 -9.69 -6.22 -14.17
C GLU A 172 -9.94 -7.72 -14.34
N ASP A 173 -8.92 -8.51 -14.69
CA ASP A 173 -9.03 -9.97 -14.84
C ASP A 173 -9.07 -10.67 -13.46
N HIS A 174 -8.72 -9.96 -12.39
CA HIS A 174 -8.62 -10.49 -11.03
C HIS A 174 -9.76 -10.05 -10.09
N ILE A 175 -10.77 -9.35 -10.60
CA ILE A 175 -11.92 -8.86 -9.82
C ILE A 175 -12.58 -9.95 -8.99
N ALA A 176 -12.78 -11.15 -9.56
CA ALA A 176 -13.41 -12.26 -8.84
C ALA A 176 -12.58 -12.73 -7.64
N HIS A 177 -11.25 -12.73 -7.75
CA HIS A 177 -10.38 -13.09 -6.63
C HIS A 177 -10.32 -11.98 -5.59
N LEU A 178 -10.18 -10.71 -6.00
CA LEU A 178 -10.24 -9.54 -5.11
C LEU A 178 -11.55 -9.52 -4.29
N LYS A 179 -12.70 -9.81 -4.91
CA LYS A 179 -13.99 -9.95 -4.19
C LYS A 179 -13.93 -10.99 -3.06
N ARG A 180 -13.30 -12.15 -3.33
CA ARG A 180 -13.16 -13.20 -2.32
C ARG A 180 -12.25 -12.76 -1.18
N LEU A 181 -11.12 -12.12 -1.48
CA LEU A 181 -10.21 -11.58 -0.46
C LEU A 181 -10.91 -10.54 0.41
N ILE A 182 -11.60 -9.57 -0.20
CA ILE A 182 -12.35 -8.52 0.53
C ILE A 182 -13.41 -9.14 1.45
N SER A 183 -14.20 -10.08 0.90
CA SER A 183 -15.24 -10.76 1.68
C SER A 183 -14.65 -11.59 2.82
N TYR A 184 -13.51 -12.24 2.61
CA TYR A 184 -12.85 -13.09 3.60
C TYR A 184 -12.16 -12.28 4.70
N ALA A 185 -11.54 -11.15 4.34
CA ALA A 185 -10.91 -10.24 5.29
C ALA A 185 -11.96 -9.69 6.28
N ALA A 186 -13.20 -9.48 5.83
CA ALA A 186 -14.35 -9.16 6.70
C ALA A 186 -14.07 -8.00 7.67
N ASN A 187 -13.41 -6.95 7.19
CA ASN A 187 -12.99 -5.75 7.95
C ASN A 187 -11.96 -6.00 9.08
N ARG A 188 -11.37 -7.20 9.18
CA ARG A 188 -10.25 -7.45 10.11
C ARG A 188 -8.98 -6.72 9.67
N LEU A 189 -8.82 -6.55 8.37
CA LEU A 189 -7.85 -5.66 7.72
C LEU A 189 -8.43 -5.18 6.37
N THR A 190 -7.86 -4.12 5.80
CA THR A 190 -8.27 -3.61 4.48
C THR A 190 -7.55 -4.37 3.36
N ILE A 191 -8.31 -4.85 2.38
CA ILE A 191 -7.75 -5.24 1.08
C ILE A 191 -7.75 -4.01 0.18
N MET A 192 -6.55 -3.57 -0.24
CA MET A 192 -6.34 -2.38 -1.06
C MET A 192 -5.85 -2.79 -2.45
N PRO A 193 -6.71 -2.73 -3.49
CA PRO A 193 -6.28 -3.03 -4.85
C PRO A 193 -5.25 -2.03 -5.37
N GLY A 194 -4.24 -2.52 -6.07
CA GLY A 194 -3.19 -1.72 -6.71
C GLY A 194 -2.42 -2.47 -7.78
N GLY A 195 -1.48 -1.78 -8.43
CA GLY A 195 -0.73 -2.31 -9.58
C GLY A 195 -1.54 -2.25 -10.88
N GLY A 196 -1.26 -1.27 -11.73
CA GLY A 196 -1.97 -1.08 -13.02
C GLY A 196 -3.24 -0.21 -12.96
N LEU A 197 -3.68 0.21 -11.79
CA LEU A 197 -4.81 1.14 -11.64
C LEU A 197 -4.45 2.59 -12.02
N SER A 198 -5.43 3.27 -12.61
CA SER A 198 -5.36 4.70 -12.93
C SER A 198 -6.66 5.41 -12.60
N TYR A 199 -6.64 6.74 -12.54
CA TYR A 199 -7.84 7.55 -12.35
C TYR A 199 -8.91 7.30 -13.43
N LYS A 200 -8.51 6.83 -14.62
CA LYS A 200 -9.42 6.50 -15.73
C LYS A 200 -10.08 5.13 -15.57
N THR A 201 -9.35 4.15 -15.07
CA THR A 201 -9.85 2.77 -14.89
C THR A 201 -10.55 2.58 -13.55
N LEU A 202 -10.27 3.45 -12.57
CA LEU A 202 -10.83 3.40 -11.22
C LEU A 202 -12.38 3.34 -11.18
N PRO A 203 -13.16 4.14 -11.94
CA PRO A 203 -14.62 4.05 -11.90
C PRO A 203 -15.16 2.65 -12.24
N ASN A 204 -14.53 1.97 -13.20
CA ASN A 204 -14.90 0.60 -13.57
C ASN A 204 -14.62 -0.38 -12.41
N LEU A 205 -13.46 -0.25 -11.76
CA LEU A 205 -13.11 -1.07 -10.59
C LEU A 205 -14.13 -0.86 -9.44
N LEU A 206 -14.44 0.39 -9.11
CA LEU A 206 -15.35 0.73 -8.01
C LEU A 206 -16.80 0.28 -8.27
N SER A 207 -17.21 0.19 -9.54
CA SER A 207 -18.53 -0.38 -9.89
C SER A 207 -18.62 -1.88 -9.60
N GLN A 208 -17.48 -2.55 -9.46
CA GLN A 208 -17.39 -4.00 -9.29
C GLN A 208 -16.94 -4.41 -7.89
N LEU A 209 -16.18 -3.57 -7.17
CA LEU A 209 -15.59 -3.91 -5.88
C LEU A 209 -16.03 -2.93 -4.78
N PRO A 210 -16.49 -3.42 -3.61
CA PRO A 210 -16.83 -2.58 -2.46
C PRO A 210 -15.57 -2.24 -1.65
N VAL A 211 -14.61 -1.56 -2.28
CA VAL A 211 -13.35 -1.14 -1.63
C VAL A 211 -13.47 0.26 -1.05
N GLN A 212 -12.67 0.55 -0.02
CA GLN A 212 -12.59 1.87 0.61
C GLN A 212 -11.28 2.59 0.28
N GLU A 213 -10.27 1.83 -0.16
CA GLU A 213 -8.92 2.30 -0.38
C GLU A 213 -8.38 1.72 -1.69
N VAL A 214 -7.68 2.53 -2.47
CA VAL A 214 -7.05 2.14 -3.73
C VAL A 214 -5.68 2.78 -3.86
N HIS A 215 -4.78 2.07 -4.54
CA HIS A 215 -3.37 2.44 -4.65
C HIS A 215 -2.94 2.57 -6.11
N GLY A 216 -2.08 3.55 -6.40
CA GLY A 216 -1.30 3.53 -7.64
C GLY A 216 -0.57 4.82 -7.98
N THR A 217 0.41 4.70 -8.88
CA THR A 217 1.20 5.83 -9.41
C THR A 217 0.40 6.75 -10.33
N LYS A 218 -0.74 6.29 -10.86
CA LYS A 218 -1.63 7.04 -11.75
C LYS A 218 -3.05 7.17 -11.20
N ILE A 219 -3.25 6.89 -9.92
CA ILE A 219 -4.59 6.81 -9.29
C ILE A 219 -5.29 8.17 -9.19
N ILE A 220 -4.53 9.25 -9.37
CA ILE A 220 -5.01 10.64 -9.38
C ILE A 220 -4.57 11.30 -10.68
N ASP A 221 -5.45 12.12 -11.24
CA ASP A 221 -5.11 13.01 -12.34
C ASP A 221 -4.35 14.21 -11.79
N LEU A 222 -3.02 14.21 -11.94
CA LEU A 222 -2.14 15.24 -11.41
C LEU A 222 -2.36 16.62 -12.07
N LYS A 223 -3.07 16.67 -13.21
CA LYS A 223 -3.31 17.89 -13.99
C LYS A 223 -2.06 18.76 -14.11
N LEU A 224 -0.94 18.12 -14.44
CA LEU A 224 0.31 18.83 -14.67
C LEU A 224 0.09 19.73 -15.89
N ASP A 225 0.17 21.04 -15.69
CA ASP A 225 0.28 21.96 -16.82
C ASP A 225 1.58 21.60 -17.57
N ASN A 226 1.56 21.68 -18.90
CA ASN A 226 2.68 21.33 -19.79
C ASN A 226 3.89 22.29 -19.67
N SER A 227 4.15 22.85 -18.49
CA SER A 227 5.22 23.80 -18.22
C SER A 227 6.46 23.12 -17.58
N PHE A 228 6.84 21.97 -18.10
CA PHE A 228 8.13 21.32 -17.84
C PHE A 228 8.85 21.02 -19.14
#